data_AF-A0A7K4CN50-F1
#
_entry.id   AF-A0A7K4CN50-F1
#
_cell.length_a   1.000
_cell.length_b   1.000
_cell.length_c   1.000
_cell.angle_alpha   90.00
_cell.angle_beta   90.00
_cell.angle_gamma   90.00
#
_symmetry.space_group_name_H-M   'P 1'
#
loop_
_entity.id
_entity.type
_entity.pdbx_description
1 polymer ?
#
loop_
_entity_poly.entity_id
_entity_poly.type
_entity_poly.pdbx_seq_one_letter_code
_entity_poly.pdbx_strand_id
1 'polypeptide(L)' 'MKPKPCKTCNKVPSEQDLPNCIYCFSCDAFFCPACTKRQVRKDGDKWMCPFCRQWWNFDSSYLLREKKS' A
#
# COMPACT_ATOMS: atom_id res chain seq x y z
N MET A 1 8.44 -4.75 -12.29
CA MET A 1 7.11 -4.84 -11.66
C MET A 1 6.02 -4.23 -12.53
N LYS A 2 5.02 -5.01 -12.95
CA LYS A 2 3.75 -4.41 -13.40
C LYS A 2 2.99 -3.90 -12.16
N PRO A 3 2.48 -2.66 -12.16
CA PRO A 3 1.75 -2.12 -11.00
C PRO A 3 0.46 -2.92 -10.74
N LYS A 4 0.26 -3.37 -9.50
CA LYS A 4 -0.97 -4.07 -9.10
C LYS A 4 -2.14 -3.08 -9.02
N PRO A 5 -3.37 -3.48 -9.36
CA PRO A 5 -4.54 -2.64 -9.15
C PRO A 5 -4.79 -2.42 -7.66
N CYS A 6 -5.26 -1.24 -7.29
CA CYS A 6 -5.64 -0.93 -5.92
C CYS A 6 -6.81 -1.82 -5.48
N LYS A 7 -6.69 -2.49 -4.33
CA LYS A 7 -7.72 -3.36 -3.76
C LYS A 7 -9.04 -2.63 -3.45
N THR A 8 -9.01 -1.31 -3.26
CA THR A 8 -10.19 -0.50 -2.93
C THR A 8 -10.90 0.05 -4.17
N CYS A 9 -10.17 0.63 -5.13
CA CYS A 9 -10.78 1.31 -6.29
C CYS A 9 -10.53 0.61 -7.63
N ASN A 10 -9.83 -0.53 -7.64
CA ASN A 10 -9.39 -1.29 -8.82
C ASN A 10 -8.60 -0.49 -9.87
N LYS A 11 -8.22 0.77 -9.57
CA LYS A 11 -7.36 1.57 -10.43
C LYS A 11 -5.91 1.15 -10.27
N VAL A 12 -5.21 1.07 -11.38
CA VAL A 12 -3.77 0.89 -11.42
C VAL A 12 -3.14 2.28 -11.27
N PRO A 13 -2.31 2.53 -10.24
CA PRO A 13 -1.61 3.81 -10.11
C PRO A 13 -0.61 4.00 -11.24
N SER A 14 -0.38 5.27 -11.60
CA SER A 14 0.69 5.64 -12.52
C SER A 14 2.06 5.33 -11.91
N GLU A 15 3.10 5.22 -12.73
CA GLU A 15 4.46 4.97 -12.23
C GLU A 15 4.94 6.06 -11.25
N GLN A 16 4.48 7.30 -11.46
CA GLN A 16 4.78 8.45 -10.59
C GLN A 16 4.10 8.36 -9.21
N ASP A 17 3.01 7.61 -9.10
CA ASP A 17 2.24 7.43 -7.87
C ASP A 17 2.74 6.24 -7.04
N LEU A 18 3.55 5.34 -7.63
CA LEU A 18 4.07 4.16 -6.96
C LEU A 18 4.85 4.48 -5.67
N PRO A 19 5.66 5.56 -5.61
CA PRO A 19 6.31 6.02 -4.39
C PRO A 19 5.36 6.54 -3.29
N ASN A 20 4.05 6.53 -3.51
CA ASN A 20 3.08 6.92 -2.48
C ASN A 20 2.02 5.82 -2.24
N CYS A 21 2.21 4.65 -2.85
CA CYS A 21 1.35 3.48 -2.68
C CYS A 21 1.84 2.64 -1.50
N ILE A 22 0.92 2.00 -0.79
CA ILE A 22 1.30 1.04 0.26
C ILE A 22 0.82 -0.37 -0.09
N TYR A 23 1.49 -1.35 0.47
CA TYR A 23 1.18 -2.76 0.25
C TYR A 23 1.13 -3.51 1.58
N CYS A 24 0.04 -4.23 1.80
CA CYS A 24 -0.14 -5.12 2.93
C CYS A 24 0.29 -6.54 2.54
N PHE A 25 1.35 -7.04 3.16
CA PHE A 25 1.84 -8.40 2.91
C PHE A 25 0.89 -9.49 3.44
N SER A 26 0.17 -9.22 4.53
CA SER A 26 -0.70 -10.21 5.18
C SER A 26 -1.92 -10.60 4.35
N CYS A 27 -2.52 -9.65 3.63
CA CYS A 27 -3.70 -9.92 2.80
C CYS A 27 -3.48 -9.66 1.29
N ASP A 28 -2.22 -9.57 0.87
CA ASP A 28 -1.81 -9.24 -0.52
C ASP A 28 -2.62 -8.06 -1.09
N ALA A 29 -2.80 -7.01 -0.27
CA ALA A 29 -3.61 -5.85 -0.62
C ALA A 29 -2.73 -4.66 -0.98
N PHE A 30 -2.92 -4.15 -2.19
CA PHE A 30 -2.23 -2.98 -2.68
C PHE A 30 -3.14 -1.74 -2.65
N PHE A 31 -2.61 -0.58 -2.28
CA PHE A 31 -3.38 0.67 -2.12
C PHE A 31 -2.72 1.82 -2.86
N CYS A 32 -3.49 2.45 -3.76
CA CYS A 32 -3.05 3.67 -4.42
C CYS A 32 -3.02 4.86 -3.45
N PRO A 33 -2.32 5.95 -3.75
CA PRO A 33 -2.09 7.05 -2.81
C PRO A 33 -3.40 7.70 -2.34
N ALA A 34 -4.38 7.80 -3.25
CA ALA A 34 -5.70 8.34 -2.94
C ALA A 34 -6.47 7.47 -1.94
N CYS A 35 -6.45 6.14 -2.12
CA CYS A 35 -7.10 5.21 -1.20
C CYS A 35 -6.35 5.11 0.12
N THR A 36 -5.02 5.17 0.10
CA THR A 36 -4.20 5.26 1.31
C THR A 36 -4.59 6.47 2.16
N LYS A 37 -4.71 7.67 1.56
CA LYS A 37 -5.11 8.88 2.29
C LYS A 37 -6.53 8.80 2.89
N ARG A 38 -7.44 8.03 2.29
CA ARG A 38 -8.85 7.95 2.70
C ARG A 38 -9.19 6.81 3.65
N GLN A 39 -8.55 5.65 3.48
CA GLN A 39 -8.99 4.39 4.09
C GLN A 39 -8.02 3.87 5.15
N VAL A 40 -6.75 4.28 5.08
CA VAL A 40 -5.72 3.76 5.96
C VAL A 40 -5.65 4.62 7.21
N ARG A 41 -5.86 3.99 8.38
CA ARG A 41 -5.61 4.66 9.66
C ARG A 41 -4.10 4.74 9.89
N LYS A 42 -3.63 5.90 10.32
CA LYS A 42 -2.22 6.14 10.63
C LYS A 42 -2.09 6.51 12.11
N ASP A 43 -1.04 6.02 12.75
CA ASP A 43 -0.68 6.32 14.13
C ASP A 43 0.85 6.48 14.21
N GLY A 44 1.33 7.72 14.21
CA GLY A 44 2.75 8.03 14.03
C GLY A 44 3.32 7.39 12.76
N ASP A 45 4.39 6.61 12.93
CA ASP A 45 5.05 5.86 11.85
C ASP A 45 4.36 4.53 11.53
N LYS A 46 3.15 4.29 12.03
CA LYS A 46 2.39 3.07 11.77
C LYS A 46 1.16 3.33 10.93
N TRP A 47 0.74 2.29 10.22
CA TRP A 47 -0.54 2.24 9.54
C TRP A 47 -1.26 0.93 9.75
N MET A 48 -2.58 0.99 9.74
CA MET A 48 -3.43 -0.18 9.84
C MET A 48 -4.05 -0.50 8.48
N CYS A 49 -3.89 -1.75 8.04
CA CYS A 49 -4.56 -2.22 6.83
C CYS A 49 -6.08 -2.25 7.03
N PRO A 50 -6.89 -1.61 6.17
CA PRO A 50 -8.34 -1.59 6.34
C PRO A 50 -9.01 -2.96 6.10
N PHE A 51 -8.33 -3.91 5.43
CA PHE A 51 -8.88 -5.24 5.15
C PHE A 51 -8.56 -6.26 6.25
N CYS A 52 -7.28 -6.45 6.59
CA CYS A 52 -6.88 -7.43 7.61
C CYS A 52 -6.72 -6.83 9.02
N ARG A 53 -6.87 -5.50 9.17
CA ARG A 53 -6.74 -4.76 10.44
C ARG A 53 -5.40 -4.92 11.17
N GLN A 54 -4.37 -5.44 10.49
CA GLN A 54 -3.02 -5.51 11.03
C GLN A 54 -2.30 -4.17 10.92
N TRP A 55 -1.49 -3.88 11.93
CA TRP A 55 -0.62 -2.71 11.99
C TRP A 55 0.74 -3.00 11.35
N TRP A 56 1.25 -2.02 10.62
CA TRP A 56 2.50 -2.07 9.87
C TRP A 56 3.26 -0.76 10.10
N ASN A 57 4.59 -0.79 10.07
CA ASN A 57 5.38 0.44 10.08
C ASN A 57 5.46 1.02 8.65
N PHE A 58 5.42 2.34 8.52
CA PHE A 58 5.88 3.09 7.35
C PHE A 58 7.40 3.05 7.32
N ASP A 59 7.96 1.91 6.91
CA ASP A 59 9.39 1.89 6.61
C ASP A 59 9.62 2.69 5.32
N SER A 60 10.60 3.59 5.34
CA SER A 60 11.06 4.41 4.22
C SER A 60 11.46 3.59 2.97
N SER A 61 11.47 2.27 3.10
CA SER A 61 11.94 1.29 2.13
C SER A 61 10.83 0.45 1.48
N TYR A 62 9.55 0.66 1.80
CA TYR A 62 8.41 -0.06 1.20
C TYR A 62 7.48 0.81 0.38
N LEU A 63 8.03 1.26 -0.75
CA LEU A 63 7.26 1.59 -1.93
C LEU A 63 7.74 0.62 -3.00
N LEU A 64 7.06 -0.54 -3.09
CA LEU A 64 7.42 -1.69 -3.94
C LEU A 64 8.70 -2.42 -3.52
N ARG A 65 8.56 -3.54 -2.80
CA ARG A 65 9.53 -4.63 -2.91
C ARG A 65 8.91 -5.74 -3.73
N GLU A 66 9.34 -5.81 -4.99
CA GLU A 66 9.26 -7.00 -5.81
C GLU A 66 10.06 -8.10 -5.09
N LYS A 67 9.47 -9.30 -4.97
CA LYS A 67 10.17 -10.48 -4.47
C LYS A 67 11.30 -10.76 -5.47
N LYS A 68 12.57 -10.52 -5.10
CA LYS A 68 13.71 -11.04 -5.87
C LYS A 68 13.69 -12.57 -5.71
N SER A 69 13.39 -13.26 -6.81
CA SER A 69 13.82 -14.65 -7.00
C SER A 69 15.34 -14.70 -7.17
#